data_AF-A0A645G2Q8-F1
#
_entry.id   AF-A0A645G2Q8-F1
#
_cell.length_a   1.000
_cell.length_b   1.000
_cell.length_c   1.000
_cell.angle_alpha   90.00
_cell.angle_beta   90.00
_cell.angle_gamma   90.00
#
_symmetry.space_group_name_H-M   'P 1'
#
loop_
_entity.id
_entity.type
_entity.pdbx_description
1 polymer ?
#
loop_
_entity_poly.entity_id
_entity_poly.type
_entity_poly.pdbx_seq_one_letter_code
_entity_poly.pdbx_strand_id
1 'polypeptide(L)'
;MDRGQYDTVIDVFWATGACLLIRSELYNQVGGLDDEFFAHMEEIDLCWRLRSRSFRIVCIPQSEVYHVGGGTLHVEHPHKTYLNFRNNLLMLYKNLPQKSLSNIMRWRMLFDYAAAFQLFVTGKPKNAKSVFKARRDFKKMLPGFVDKRIENLSSATRTDFPEMLRKSIVIEYYLKGNKTYSKLIK
;
A
#
# COMPACT_ATOMS: atom_id res chain seq x y z
N MET A 1 18.22 -7.77 -12.02
CA MET A 1 18.39 -9.17 -12.46
C MET A 1 18.41 -10.02 -11.21
N ASP A 2 17.61 -11.07 -11.19
CA ASP A 2 17.71 -12.11 -10.19
C ASP A 2 18.99 -12.91 -10.42
N ARG A 3 19.70 -13.21 -9.34
CA ARG A 3 20.94 -14.00 -9.28
C ARG A 3 20.83 -15.08 -8.19
N GLY A 4 19.60 -15.45 -7.81
CA GLY A 4 19.29 -16.38 -6.73
C GLY A 4 19.12 -15.71 -5.37
N GLN A 5 19.06 -14.37 -5.30
CA GLN A 5 18.90 -13.67 -4.03
C GLN A 5 17.48 -13.76 -3.44
N TYR A 6 16.53 -14.34 -4.18
CA TYR A 6 15.14 -14.51 -3.80
C TYR A 6 14.69 -15.98 -3.73
N ASP A 7 15.63 -16.93 -3.78
CA ASP A 7 15.36 -18.38 -3.81
C ASP A 7 15.05 -18.97 -2.43
N THR A 8 15.17 -18.17 -1.38
CA THR A 8 14.89 -18.58 0.00
C THR A 8 13.64 -17.92 0.54
N VAL A 9 13.03 -18.58 1.52
CA VAL A 9 11.88 -18.06 2.23
C VAL A 9 12.27 -16.77 2.95
N ILE A 10 11.57 -15.66 2.64
CA ILE A 10 11.87 -14.34 3.21
C ILE A 10 10.63 -13.70 3.85
N ASP A 11 10.85 -12.98 4.94
CA ASP A 11 9.83 -12.10 5.50
C ASP A 11 9.62 -10.89 4.60
N VAL A 12 8.36 -10.55 4.37
CA VAL A 12 7.94 -9.37 3.60
C VAL A 12 6.92 -8.57 4.40
N PHE A 13 6.77 -7.28 4.11
CA PHE A 13 5.75 -6.48 4.77
C PHE A 13 4.34 -6.87 4.32
N TRP A 14 4.19 -7.10 3.03
CA TRP A 14 2.93 -7.46 2.39
C TRP A 14 3.21 -8.33 1.16
N ALA A 15 2.21 -9.09 0.73
CA ALA A 15 2.24 -9.90 -0.48
C ALA A 15 1.03 -9.58 -1.36
N THR A 16 1.17 -9.81 -2.67
CA THR A 16 0.10 -9.55 -3.63
C THR A 16 -1.11 -10.46 -3.38
N GLY A 17 -2.32 -9.91 -3.55
CA GLY A 17 -3.56 -10.69 -3.51
C GLY A 17 -3.69 -11.71 -4.65
N ALA A 18 -2.82 -11.67 -5.67
CA ALA A 18 -2.82 -12.64 -6.77
C ALA A 18 -2.59 -14.09 -6.29
N CYS A 19 -1.81 -14.28 -5.23
CA CYS A 19 -1.64 -15.56 -4.57
C CYS A 19 -1.27 -15.32 -3.10
N LEU A 20 -2.27 -15.40 -2.22
CA LEU A 20 -2.13 -15.18 -0.79
C LEU A 20 -2.86 -16.27 -0.01
N LEU A 21 -2.15 -16.99 0.86
CA LEU A 21 -2.71 -18.03 1.72
C LEU A 21 -2.66 -17.58 3.18
N ILE A 22 -3.81 -17.60 3.85
CA ILE A 22 -3.95 -17.16 5.25
C ILE A 22 -4.76 -18.23 6.00
N ARG A 23 -4.39 -18.51 7.25
CA ARG A 23 -5.21 -19.36 8.13
C ARG A 23 -6.59 -18.72 8.28
N SER A 24 -7.64 -19.50 8.04
CA SER A 24 -9.03 -19.01 8.11
C SER A 24 -9.34 -18.32 9.45
N GLU A 25 -8.91 -18.92 10.56
CA GLU A 25 -9.04 -18.34 11.89
C GLU A 25 -8.41 -16.94 11.99
N LEU A 26 -7.17 -16.77 11.52
CA LEU A 26 -6.50 -15.47 11.53
C LEU A 26 -7.16 -14.47 10.60
N TYR A 27 -7.61 -14.90 9.42
CA TYR A 27 -8.32 -14.04 8.47
C TYR A 27 -9.59 -13.47 9.11
N ASN A 28 -10.39 -14.32 9.74
CA ASN A 28 -11.61 -13.91 10.42
C ASN A 28 -11.32 -13.06 11.66
N GLN A 29 -10.30 -13.44 12.45
CA GLN A 29 -9.90 -12.71 13.66
C GLN A 29 -9.51 -11.26 13.37
N VAL A 30 -8.83 -10.98 12.25
CA VAL A 30 -8.42 -9.61 11.90
C VAL A 30 -9.47 -8.84 11.10
N GLY A 31 -10.63 -9.45 10.80
CA GLY A 31 -11.73 -8.81 10.06
C GLY A 31 -11.63 -8.90 8.54
N GLY A 32 -10.85 -9.83 7.99
CA GLY A 32 -10.80 -10.12 6.56
C GLY A 32 -10.32 -8.96 5.68
N LEU A 33 -10.72 -8.95 4.39
CA LEU A 33 -10.50 -7.81 3.48
C LEU A 33 -11.56 -6.74 3.73
N ASP A 34 -11.16 -5.47 3.67
CA ASP A 34 -12.08 -4.35 3.87
C ASP A 34 -12.78 -3.99 2.55
N ASP A 35 -14.08 -4.25 2.50
CA ASP A 35 -14.93 -4.11 1.31
C ASP A 35 -15.13 -2.65 0.85
N GLU A 36 -14.96 -1.67 1.74
CA GLU A 36 -15.00 -0.25 1.38
C GLU A 36 -13.90 0.16 0.39
N PHE A 37 -12.83 -0.63 0.30
CA PHE A 37 -11.79 -0.45 -0.72
C PHE A 37 -12.29 -0.79 -2.12
N PHE A 38 -13.22 -1.76 -2.24
CA PHE A 38 -13.67 -2.40 -3.48
C PHE A 38 -12.55 -3.12 -4.26
N ALA A 39 -11.47 -2.42 -4.61
CA ALA A 39 -10.29 -2.98 -5.27
C ALA A 39 -9.05 -2.08 -5.06
N HIS A 40 -7.87 -2.69 -5.06
CA HIS A 40 -6.57 -2.11 -4.72
C HIS A 40 -6.41 -1.68 -3.25
N MET A 41 -5.32 -2.13 -2.64
CA MET A 41 -4.85 -1.83 -1.27
C MET A 41 -5.56 -2.63 -0.17
N GLU A 42 -6.63 -3.38 -0.47
CA GLU A 42 -7.30 -4.27 0.47
C GLU A 42 -6.34 -5.34 1.03
N GLU A 43 -5.47 -5.89 0.16
CA GLU A 43 -4.49 -6.90 0.54
C GLU A 43 -3.34 -6.29 1.34
N ILE A 44 -2.96 -5.05 1.02
CA ILE A 44 -1.90 -4.30 1.73
C ILE A 44 -2.41 -3.93 3.13
N ASP A 45 -3.65 -3.46 3.25
CA ASP A 45 -4.31 -3.18 4.52
C ASP A 45 -4.38 -4.43 5.40
N LEU A 46 -4.77 -5.58 4.82
CA LEU A 46 -4.81 -6.86 5.54
C LEU A 46 -3.42 -7.30 6.03
N CYS A 47 -2.40 -7.23 5.17
CA CYS A 47 -1.03 -7.54 5.58
C CYS A 47 -0.55 -6.59 6.69
N TRP A 48 -0.83 -5.29 6.57
CA TRP A 48 -0.47 -4.31 7.59
C TRP A 48 -1.12 -4.65 8.94
N ARG A 49 -2.43 -4.95 8.94
CA ARG A 49 -3.17 -5.38 10.12
C ARG A 49 -2.63 -6.67 10.75
N LEU A 50 -2.16 -7.62 9.96
CA LEU A 50 -1.51 -8.83 10.45
C LEU A 50 -0.13 -8.52 11.06
N ARG A 51 0.69 -7.73 10.35
CA ARG A 51 2.02 -7.31 10.81
C ARG A 51 1.94 -6.48 12.10
N SER A 52 0.96 -5.59 12.23
CA SER A 52 0.76 -4.77 13.42
C SER A 52 0.36 -5.58 14.64
N ARG A 53 -0.21 -6.78 14.43
CA ARG A 53 -0.56 -7.79 15.45
C ARG A 53 0.53 -8.86 15.60
N SER A 54 1.78 -8.54 15.23
CA SER A 54 2.97 -9.40 15.32
C SER A 54 2.98 -10.68 14.47
N PHE A 55 2.02 -10.86 13.56
CA PHE A 55 2.06 -11.98 12.61
C PHE A 55 3.12 -11.74 11.52
N ARG A 56 3.64 -12.82 10.94
CA ARG A 56 4.60 -12.77 9.83
C ARG A 56 3.87 -12.89 8.50
N ILE A 57 4.35 -12.16 7.50
CA ILE A 57 4.00 -12.36 6.10
C ILE A 57 5.27 -12.83 5.41
N VAL A 58 5.17 -13.89 4.62
CA VAL A 58 6.32 -14.63 4.13
C VAL A 58 6.14 -14.91 2.65
N CYS A 59 7.20 -14.68 1.86
CA CYS A 59 7.28 -15.12 0.47
C CYS A 59 7.87 -16.54 0.43
N ILE A 60 7.20 -17.45 -0.28
CA ILE A 60 7.64 -18.84 -0.47
C ILE A 60 8.01 -19.01 -1.96
N PRO A 61 9.28 -18.81 -2.35
CA PRO A 61 9.67 -18.83 -3.76
C PRO A 61 9.54 -20.21 -4.42
N GLN A 62 9.45 -21.29 -3.63
CA GLN A 62 9.23 -22.64 -4.13
C GLN A 62 7.79 -22.88 -4.63
N SER A 63 6.86 -21.95 -4.35
CA SER A 63 5.45 -22.05 -4.74
C SER A 63 5.15 -20.98 -5.79
N GLU A 64 5.21 -21.35 -7.06
CA GLU A 64 5.05 -20.42 -8.18
C GLU A 64 3.61 -20.39 -8.73
N VAL A 65 3.08 -19.19 -8.96
CA VAL A 65 1.78 -18.97 -9.58
C VAL A 65 1.90 -17.91 -10.68
N TYR A 66 1.41 -18.23 -11.88
CA TYR A 66 1.39 -17.31 -13.01
C TYR A 66 0.12 -16.46 -12.97
N HIS A 67 0.29 -15.13 -12.91
CA HIS A 67 -0.80 -14.17 -12.89
C HIS A 67 -0.68 -13.19 -14.05
N VAL A 68 -1.72 -13.10 -14.88
CA VAL A 68 -1.76 -12.15 -16.01
C VAL A 68 -2.13 -10.77 -15.48
N GLY A 69 -1.13 -9.88 -15.39
CA GLY A 69 -1.33 -8.52 -14.93
C GLY A 69 -2.20 -7.68 -15.87
N GLY A 70 -3.17 -6.95 -15.30
CA GLY A 70 -3.94 -5.94 -16.04
C GLY A 70 -5.18 -6.44 -16.79
N GLY A 71 -5.64 -7.67 -16.52
CA GLY A 71 -6.81 -8.25 -17.19
C GLY A 71 -8.14 -7.51 -16.97
N THR A 72 -8.37 -6.91 -15.80
CA THR A 72 -9.67 -6.29 -15.45
C THR A 72 -9.72 -4.77 -15.69
N LEU A 73 -8.58 -4.07 -15.58
CA LEU A 73 -8.48 -2.62 -15.74
C LEU A 73 -7.14 -2.27 -16.40
N HIS A 74 -7.20 -1.70 -17.61
CA HIS A 74 -6.03 -1.16 -18.30
C HIS A 74 -5.25 -0.22 -17.36
N VAL A 75 -3.91 -0.29 -17.44
CA VAL A 75 -2.96 0.40 -16.55
C VAL A 75 -3.24 1.91 -16.46
N GLU A 76 -3.76 2.52 -17.52
CA GLU A 76 -3.97 3.97 -17.61
C GLU A 76 -5.42 4.43 -17.38
N HIS A 77 -6.30 3.56 -16.89
CA HIS A 77 -7.71 3.90 -16.73
C HIS A 77 -7.94 4.88 -15.56
N PRO A 78 -8.64 6.02 -15.76
CA PRO A 78 -8.87 7.03 -14.71
C PRO A 78 -9.53 6.51 -13.44
N HIS A 79 -10.38 5.48 -13.55
CA HIS A 79 -10.99 4.84 -12.38
C HIS A 79 -9.95 4.09 -11.53
N LYS A 80 -8.99 3.42 -12.17
CA LYS A 80 -7.90 2.75 -11.48
C LYS A 80 -7.02 3.74 -10.72
N THR A 81 -6.69 4.88 -11.35
CA THR A 81 -6.00 5.99 -10.68
C THR A 81 -6.80 6.50 -9.49
N TYR A 82 -8.10 6.75 -9.65
CA TYR A 82 -8.97 7.20 -8.56
C TYR A 82 -8.93 6.23 -7.36
N LEU A 83 -9.15 4.93 -7.59
CA LEU A 83 -9.13 3.91 -6.54
C LEU A 83 -7.77 3.85 -5.85
N ASN A 84 -6.67 3.78 -6.60
CA ASN A 84 -5.32 3.70 -6.02
C ASN A 84 -5.01 4.90 -5.11
N PHE A 85 -5.31 6.13 -5.53
CA PHE A 85 -5.05 7.30 -4.70
C PHE A 85 -5.96 7.35 -3.47
N ARG A 86 -7.27 7.12 -3.63
CA ARG A 86 -8.25 7.18 -2.55
C ARG A 86 -7.96 6.10 -1.50
N ASN A 87 -7.82 4.85 -1.95
CA ASN A 87 -7.63 3.70 -1.09
C ASN A 87 -6.30 3.75 -0.37
N ASN A 88 -5.24 4.21 -1.02
CA ASN A 88 -3.97 4.35 -0.33
C ASN A 88 -4.05 5.41 0.79
N LEU A 89 -4.79 6.52 0.59
CA LEU A 89 -5.03 7.49 1.67
C LEU A 89 -5.85 6.89 2.83
N LEU A 90 -6.88 6.11 2.52
CA LEU A 90 -7.69 5.40 3.53
C LEU A 90 -6.86 4.37 4.30
N MET A 91 -6.06 3.54 3.63
CA MET A 91 -5.19 2.54 4.25
C MET A 91 -4.10 3.18 5.13
N LEU A 92 -3.49 4.29 4.70
CA LEU A 92 -2.58 5.06 5.54
C LEU A 92 -3.29 5.64 6.76
N TYR A 93 -4.45 6.26 6.58
CA TYR A 93 -5.25 6.77 7.70
C TYR A 93 -5.70 5.65 8.64
N LYS A 94 -5.99 4.45 8.14
CA LYS A 94 -6.48 3.35 8.96
C LYS A 94 -5.37 2.73 9.82
N ASN A 95 -4.13 2.69 9.34
CA ASN A 95 -3.05 1.89 9.97
C ASN A 95 -1.86 2.68 10.54
N LEU A 96 -1.63 3.94 10.13
CA LEU A 96 -0.47 4.69 10.61
C LEU A 96 -0.56 5.03 12.10
N PRO A 97 0.52 4.88 12.88
CA PRO A 97 0.57 5.40 14.25
C PRO A 97 0.23 6.90 14.31
N GLN A 98 -0.48 7.32 15.36
CA GLN A 98 -0.92 8.71 15.50
C GLN A 98 0.23 9.73 15.42
N LYS A 99 1.41 9.37 15.95
CA LYS A 99 2.61 10.21 15.95
C LYS A 99 3.15 10.51 14.55
N SER A 100 3.00 9.59 13.59
CA SER A 100 3.56 9.75 12.24
C SER A 100 2.52 10.19 11.20
N LEU A 101 1.22 10.02 11.50
CA LEU A 101 0.12 10.29 10.57
C LEU A 101 0.20 11.68 9.93
N SER A 102 0.28 12.74 10.73
CA SER A 102 0.24 14.13 10.21
C SER A 102 1.39 14.41 9.25
N ASN A 103 2.62 14.03 9.60
CA ASN A 103 3.79 14.24 8.76
C ASN A 103 3.69 13.47 7.44
N ILE A 104 3.32 12.18 7.49
CA ILE A 104 3.17 11.35 6.29
C ILE A 104 2.06 11.88 5.39
N MET A 105 0.92 12.30 5.96
CA MET A 105 -0.20 12.84 5.18
C MET A 105 0.13 14.18 4.50
N ARG A 106 1.01 15.00 5.11
CA ARG A 106 1.53 16.24 4.50
C ARG A 106 2.41 15.93 3.29
N TRP A 107 3.43 15.10 3.45
CA TRP A 107 4.29 14.69 2.34
C TRP A 107 3.52 13.99 1.23
N ARG A 108 2.57 13.13 1.63
CA ARG A 108 1.70 12.45 0.67
C ARG A 108 0.85 13.42 -0.14
N MET A 109 0.34 14.49 0.48
CA MET A 109 -0.37 15.54 -0.24
C MET A 109 0.49 16.21 -1.31
N LEU A 110 1.74 16.52 -0.98
CA LEU A 110 2.68 17.13 -1.93
C LEU A 110 2.94 16.18 -3.11
N PHE A 111 3.22 14.90 -2.84
CA PHE A 111 3.46 13.91 -3.89
C PHE A 111 2.22 13.64 -4.74
N ASP A 112 1.02 13.63 -4.15
CA ASP A 112 -0.23 13.46 -4.91
C ASP A 112 -0.43 14.60 -5.92
N TYR A 113 -0.22 15.84 -5.50
CA TYR A 113 -0.38 16.99 -6.41
C TYR A 113 0.75 17.09 -7.42
N ALA A 114 1.98 16.72 -7.06
CA ALA A 114 3.07 16.58 -8.03
C ALA A 114 2.74 15.52 -9.10
N ALA A 115 2.20 14.36 -8.69
CA ALA A 115 1.75 13.33 -9.62
C ALA A 115 0.58 13.80 -10.49
N ALA A 116 -0.39 14.53 -9.92
CA ALA A 116 -1.50 15.11 -10.69
C ALA A 116 -1.01 16.11 -11.73
N PHE A 117 -0.04 16.96 -11.38
CA PHE A 117 0.59 17.90 -12.31
C PHE A 117 1.35 17.16 -13.42
N GLN A 118 2.14 16.15 -13.07
CA GLN A 118 2.84 15.30 -14.04
C GLN A 118 1.85 14.65 -15.03
N LEU A 119 0.75 14.07 -14.53
CA LEU A 119 -0.29 13.46 -15.36
C LEU A 119 -0.94 14.49 -16.30
N PHE A 120 -1.13 15.72 -15.84
CA PHE A 120 -1.68 16.78 -16.66
C PHE A 120 -0.73 17.15 -17.81
N VAL A 121 0.54 17.44 -17.52
CA VAL A 121 1.53 17.86 -18.54
C VAL A 121 1.91 16.73 -19.51
N THR A 122 1.73 15.47 -19.12
CA THR A 122 1.95 14.29 -19.98
C THR A 122 0.71 13.86 -20.78
N GLY A 123 -0.31 14.73 -20.88
CA GLY A 123 -1.48 14.49 -21.73
C GLY A 123 -2.53 13.55 -21.14
N LYS A 124 -2.54 13.34 -19.82
CA LYS A 124 -3.49 12.47 -19.09
C LYS A 124 -4.40 13.26 -18.13
N PRO A 125 -5.14 14.29 -18.59
CA PRO A 125 -5.92 15.19 -17.72
C PRO A 125 -7.06 14.48 -16.97
N LYS A 126 -7.64 13.42 -17.55
CA LYS A 126 -8.66 12.60 -16.86
C LYS A 126 -8.08 11.90 -15.62
N ASN A 127 -6.86 11.37 -15.73
CA ASN A 127 -6.14 10.76 -14.60
C ASN A 127 -5.75 11.82 -13.55
N ALA A 128 -5.32 13.00 -13.97
CA ALA A 128 -5.06 14.11 -13.05
C ALA A 128 -6.32 14.48 -12.24
N LYS A 129 -7.48 14.62 -12.91
CA LYS A 129 -8.78 14.87 -12.25
C LYS A 129 -9.15 13.78 -11.24
N SER A 130 -8.83 12.52 -11.53
CA SER A 130 -9.04 11.40 -10.59
C SER A 130 -8.27 11.56 -9.28
N VAL A 131 -7.08 12.15 -9.28
CA VAL A 131 -6.31 12.41 -8.05
C VAL A 131 -7.02 13.43 -7.15
N PHE A 132 -7.50 14.53 -7.72
CA PHE A 132 -8.27 15.53 -6.96
C PHE A 132 -9.58 14.94 -6.42
N LYS A 133 -10.30 14.17 -7.26
CA LYS A 133 -11.52 13.46 -6.84
C LYS A 133 -11.22 12.49 -5.68
N ALA A 134 -10.14 11.73 -5.76
CA ALA A 134 -9.72 10.79 -4.73
C ALA A 134 -9.47 11.48 -3.38
N ARG A 135 -8.76 12.62 -3.37
CA ARG A 135 -8.52 13.38 -2.13
C ARG A 135 -9.79 13.97 -1.52
N ARG A 136 -10.71 14.46 -2.36
CA ARG A 136 -12.01 14.96 -1.92
C ARG A 136 -12.84 13.84 -1.29
N ASP A 137 -12.95 12.70 -1.97
CA ASP A 137 -13.78 11.59 -1.52
C ASP A 137 -13.15 10.91 -0.29
N PHE A 138 -11.81 10.81 -0.21
CA PHE A 138 -11.10 10.42 1.02
C PHE A 138 -11.57 11.23 2.23
N LYS A 139 -11.59 12.56 2.14
CA LYS A 139 -12.06 13.42 3.24
C LYS A 139 -13.52 13.16 3.62
N LYS A 140 -14.37 12.87 2.64
CA LYS A 140 -15.79 12.54 2.88
C LYS A 140 -15.97 11.18 3.56
N MET A 141 -15.11 10.22 3.27
CA MET A 141 -15.16 8.86 3.81
C MET A 141 -14.51 8.75 5.19
N LEU A 142 -13.65 9.70 5.59
CA LEU A 142 -12.94 9.68 6.88
C LEU A 142 -13.82 9.33 8.09
N PRO A 143 -15.04 9.89 8.26
CA PRO A 143 -15.88 9.56 9.41
C PRO A 143 -16.17 8.05 9.53
N GLY A 144 -16.38 7.34 8.42
CA GLY A 144 -16.63 5.89 8.41
C GLY A 144 -15.40 5.05 8.77
N PHE A 145 -14.20 5.64 8.72
CA PHE A 145 -12.95 4.95 9.02
C PHE A 145 -12.42 5.23 10.43
N VAL A 146 -13.11 6.06 11.22
CA VAL A 146 -12.66 6.44 12.58
C VAL A 146 -12.62 5.21 13.49
N ASP A 147 -13.72 4.45 13.55
CA ASP A 147 -13.81 3.27 14.44
C ASP A 147 -12.84 2.17 14.00
N LYS A 148 -12.77 1.91 12.69
CA LYS A 148 -11.78 0.99 12.08
C LYS A 148 -10.35 1.36 12.46
N ARG A 149 -10.03 2.66 12.46
CA ARG A 149 -8.70 3.15 12.87
C ARG A 149 -8.48 2.92 14.37
N ILE A 150 -9.45 3.25 15.22
CA ILE A 150 -9.34 3.07 16.67
C ILE A 150 -9.08 1.60 16.99
N GLU A 151 -9.87 0.68 16.41
CA GLU A 151 -9.72 -0.77 16.58
C GLU A 151 -8.34 -1.26 16.12
N ASN A 152 -7.88 -0.82 14.94
CA ASN A 152 -6.58 -1.21 14.42
C ASN A 152 -5.42 -0.74 15.30
N LEU A 153 -5.50 0.48 15.84
CA LEU A 153 -4.47 1.03 16.70
C LEU A 153 -4.49 0.41 18.09
N SER A 154 -5.67 0.08 18.65
CA SER A 154 -5.78 -0.59 19.94
C SER A 154 -5.30 -2.05 19.88
N SER A 155 -5.51 -2.71 18.74
CA SER A 155 -5.06 -4.08 18.50
C SER A 155 -3.58 -4.17 18.12
N ALA A 156 -2.92 -3.05 17.79
CA ALA A 156 -1.54 -3.06 17.33
C ALA A 156 -0.57 -3.32 18.49
N THR A 157 0.11 -4.47 18.44
CA THR A 157 1.22 -4.84 19.33
C THR A 157 2.56 -4.33 18.81
N ARG A 158 2.64 -3.98 17.53
CA ARG A 158 3.87 -3.56 16.85
C ARG A 158 3.60 -2.41 15.89
N THR A 159 4.49 -1.42 15.90
CA THR A 159 4.42 -0.23 15.03
C THR A 159 5.69 0.00 14.20
N ASP A 160 6.72 -0.82 14.42
CA ASP A 160 7.98 -0.76 13.69
C ASP A 160 8.18 -2.00 12.82
N PHE A 161 8.36 -1.82 11.52
CA PHE A 161 8.45 -2.89 10.56
C PHE A 161 9.78 -2.81 9.81
N PRO A 162 10.72 -3.76 10.01
CA PRO A 162 12.03 -3.73 9.36
C PRO A 162 11.93 -3.86 7.84
N GLU A 163 10.85 -4.47 7.35
CA GLU A 163 10.57 -4.61 5.92
C GLU A 163 10.09 -3.29 5.27
N MET A 164 9.72 -2.29 6.07
CA MET A 164 9.32 -0.96 5.57
C MET A 164 10.52 -0.01 5.48
N LEU A 165 10.83 0.44 4.27
CA LEU A 165 11.88 1.43 4.03
C LEU A 165 11.54 2.77 4.69
N ARG A 166 12.43 3.25 5.59
CA ARG A 166 12.28 4.56 6.26
C ARG A 166 12.86 5.75 5.46
N LYS A 167 13.37 5.48 4.26
CA LYS A 167 13.96 6.47 3.34
C LYS A 167 12.98 6.77 2.20
N SER A 168 13.08 7.94 1.58
CA SER A 168 12.28 8.28 0.40
C SER A 168 12.77 7.51 -0.81
N ILE A 169 11.94 6.62 -1.35
CA ILE A 169 12.25 5.87 -2.58
C ILE A 169 12.54 6.80 -3.77
N VAL A 170 11.89 7.97 -3.82
CA VAL A 170 12.11 8.98 -4.86
C VAL A 170 13.54 9.53 -4.78
N ILE A 171 14.01 9.85 -3.58
CA ILE A 171 15.38 10.34 -3.36
C ILE A 171 16.40 9.23 -3.65
N GLU A 172 16.17 8.04 -3.11
CA GLU A 172 17.07 6.90 -3.31
C GLU A 172 17.22 6.56 -4.80
N TYR A 173 16.12 6.56 -5.54
CA TYR A 173 16.14 6.21 -6.96
C TYR A 173 16.68 7.34 -7.85
N TYR A 174 16.09 8.55 -7.76
CA TYR A 174 16.36 9.63 -8.71
C TYR A 174 17.60 10.47 -8.36
N LEU A 175 17.91 10.65 -7.07
CA LEU A 175 19.06 11.47 -6.65
C LEU A 175 20.29 10.62 -6.32
N LYS A 176 20.12 9.49 -5.64
CA LYS A 176 21.24 8.62 -5.23
C LYS A 176 21.55 7.50 -6.22
N GLY A 177 20.70 7.28 -7.22
CA GLY A 177 20.93 6.26 -8.25
C GLY A 177 20.83 4.81 -7.73
N ASN A 178 20.18 4.58 -6.58
CA ASN A 178 19.97 3.25 -6.03
C ASN A 178 18.85 2.53 -6.78
N LYS A 179 19.22 1.70 -7.75
CA LYS A 179 18.29 0.97 -8.64
C LYS A 179 18.00 -0.48 -8.24
N THR A 180 18.59 -0.97 -7.15
CA THR A 180 18.42 -2.37 -6.70
C THR A 180 17.97 -2.42 -5.25
N TYR A 181 17.11 -3.37 -4.91
CA TYR A 181 16.60 -3.55 -3.54
C TYR A 181 17.73 -3.68 -2.50
N SER A 182 18.76 -4.46 -2.83
CA SER A 182 19.96 -4.66 -1.99
C SER A 182 20.72 -3.37 -1.65
N LYS A 183 20.57 -2.30 -2.45
CA LYS A 183 21.16 -0.98 -2.16
C LYS A 183 20.25 -0.10 -1.30
N LEU A 184 18.94 -0.36 -1.30
CA LEU A 184 17.96 0.41 -0.53
C LEU A 184 17.96 0.03 0.95
N ILE A 185 18.24 -1.24 1.25
CA ILE A 185 18.21 -1.80 2.61
C ILE A 185 19.53 -1.68 3.38
N LYS A 186 20.59 -1.15 2.76
CA LYS A 186 21.85 -0.78 3.44
C LYS A 186 21.72 0.58 4.11
#